data_AF-A0A161GXA8-F1
#
_entry.id   AF-A0A161GXA8-F1
#
_cell.length_a   1.000
_cell.length_b   1.000
_cell.length_c   1.000
_cell.angle_alpha   90.00
_cell.angle_beta   90.00
_cell.angle_gamma   90.00
#
_symmetry.space_group_name_H-M   'P 1'
#
loop_
_entity.id
_entity.type
_entity.pdbx_description
1 polymer ?
#
loop_
_entity_poly.entity_id
_entity_poly.type
_entity_poly.pdbx_seq_one_letter_code
_entity_poly.pdbx_strand_id
1 'polypeptide(L)'
;MPGVSKAQGASAAYSRRAIHIAASNGFTGGYSRTSRHISAVAISGEGLGMERDWAAESRVWQVDLPAAEEIGTLAGQRAAARIGSRKPPTGAFPVLYDERIANSLIGHLLAAVNGSAIARGSSWLRDALGTQVLPAGLSVREDPAGCGSAAAARSTPKACRRSRATSWRMVC
;
A
#
# COMPACT_ATOMS: atom_id res chain seq x y z
N MET A 1 3.78 -18.78 19.94
CA MET A 1 4.94 -17.85 19.93
C MET A 1 5.13 -17.31 21.34
N PRO A 2 6.36 -17.33 21.90
CA PRO A 2 6.62 -16.68 23.17
C PRO A 2 6.31 -15.18 23.10
N GLY A 3 5.67 -14.63 24.13
CA GLY A 3 5.41 -13.19 24.25
C GLY A 3 4.10 -12.69 23.63
N VAL A 4 3.40 -13.48 22.81
CA VAL A 4 2.04 -13.17 22.31
C VAL A 4 1.03 -13.78 23.28
N SER A 5 0.22 -12.94 23.92
CA SER A 5 -0.71 -13.37 24.97
C SER A 5 -2.15 -13.47 24.47
N LYS A 6 -2.55 -12.68 23.47
CA LYS A 6 -3.92 -12.63 22.95
C LYS A 6 -3.95 -12.34 21.45
N ALA A 7 -5.05 -12.70 20.79
CA ALA A 7 -5.41 -12.20 19.48
C ALA A 7 -6.60 -11.25 19.62
N GLN A 8 -6.54 -10.07 19.02
CA GLN A 8 -7.68 -9.14 19.04
C GLN A 8 -8.74 -9.53 18.01
N GLY A 9 -8.30 -10.07 16.87
CA GLY A 9 -9.19 -10.50 15.80
C GLY A 9 -8.43 -10.91 14.55
N ALA A 10 -9.13 -11.64 13.69
CA ALA A 10 -8.69 -11.97 12.35
C ALA A 10 -9.84 -11.69 11.37
N SER A 11 -9.53 -11.39 10.12
CA SER A 11 -10.53 -11.13 9.10
C SER A 11 -10.10 -11.72 7.77
N ALA A 12 -11.06 -12.28 7.06
CA ALA A 12 -10.91 -12.72 5.68
C ALA A 12 -12.07 -12.15 4.86
N ALA A 13 -11.77 -11.67 3.66
CA ALA A 13 -12.77 -11.10 2.77
C ALA A 13 -12.51 -11.52 1.32
N TYR A 14 -13.60 -11.71 0.60
CA TYR A 14 -13.61 -11.88 -0.85
C TYR A 14 -14.62 -10.91 -1.45
N SER A 15 -14.25 -10.27 -2.55
CA SER A 15 -15.16 -9.44 -3.32
C SER A 15 -14.99 -9.68 -4.81
N ARG A 16 -16.09 -9.57 -5.56
CA ARG A 16 -16.09 -9.48 -7.02
C ARG A 16 -16.89 -8.25 -7.40
N ARG A 17 -16.29 -7.38 -8.22
CA ARG A 17 -16.92 -6.15 -8.69
C ARG A 17 -16.90 -6.14 -10.21
N ALA A 18 -18.02 -5.74 -10.82
CA ALA A 18 -18.10 -5.42 -12.24
C ALA A 18 -18.50 -3.95 -12.35
N ILE A 19 -17.83 -3.22 -13.24
CA ILE A 19 -18.11 -1.82 -13.51
C ILE A 19 -18.32 -1.69 -15.01
N HIS A 20 -19.38 -0.98 -15.39
CA HIS A 20 -19.68 -0.65 -16.77
C HIS A 20 -20.04 0.83 -16.84
N ILE A 21 -19.47 1.53 -17.80
CA ILE A 21 -19.72 2.95 -18.06
C ILE A 21 -20.24 3.05 -19.49
N ALA A 22 -21.39 3.71 -19.63
CA ALA A 22 -21.96 4.09 -20.91
C ALA A 22 -22.24 5.59 -20.89
N ALA A 23 -21.94 6.28 -21.99
CA ALA A 23 -22.16 7.72 -22.13
C ALA A 23 -22.91 8.03 -23.43
N SER A 24 -23.64 9.15 -23.45
CA SER A 24 -24.48 9.57 -24.58
C SER A 24 -23.72 9.88 -25.86
N ASN A 25 -22.39 10.06 -25.78
CA ASN A 25 -21.50 10.20 -26.92
C ASN A 25 -21.12 8.85 -27.58
N GLY A 26 -21.76 7.75 -27.18
CA GLY A 26 -21.53 6.42 -27.73
C GLY A 26 -20.40 5.63 -27.06
N PHE A 27 -19.73 6.16 -26.05
CA PHE A 27 -18.77 5.39 -25.28
C PHE A 27 -19.47 4.30 -24.47
N THR A 28 -18.96 3.07 -24.57
CA THR A 28 -19.33 1.93 -23.73
C THR A 28 -18.09 1.13 -23.38
N GLY A 29 -17.92 0.80 -22.10
CA GLY A 29 -16.78 0.03 -21.64
C GLY A 29 -16.99 -0.48 -20.23
N GLY A 30 -16.41 -1.64 -19.93
CA GLY A 30 -16.50 -2.21 -18.60
C GLY A 30 -15.43 -3.25 -18.32
N TYR A 31 -15.27 -3.56 -17.04
CA TYR A 31 -14.37 -4.60 -16.58
C TYR A 31 -14.91 -5.26 -15.32
N SER A 32 -14.35 -6.41 -14.96
CA SER A 32 -14.60 -7.03 -13.67
C SER A 32 -13.31 -7.40 -12.98
N ARG A 33 -13.31 -7.35 -11.65
CA ARG A 33 -12.15 -7.65 -10.81
C ARG A 33 -12.60 -8.38 -9.56
N THR A 34 -11.77 -9.33 -9.12
CA THR A 34 -11.87 -9.90 -7.78
C THR A 34 -10.85 -9.27 -6.86
N SER A 35 -11.16 -9.20 -5.57
CA SER A 35 -10.17 -8.96 -4.52
C SER A 35 -10.37 -9.94 -3.39
N ARG A 36 -9.27 -10.29 -2.75
CA ARG A 36 -9.19 -11.14 -1.58
C ARG A 36 -8.29 -10.47 -0.56
N HIS A 37 -8.65 -10.60 0.70
CA HIS A 37 -7.91 -9.99 1.79
C HIS A 37 -7.91 -10.91 3.01
N ILE A 38 -6.78 -11.03 3.68
CA ILE A 38 -6.64 -11.69 4.97
C ILE A 38 -5.86 -10.77 5.90
N SER A 39 -6.28 -10.65 7.16
CA SER A 39 -5.59 -9.92 8.20
C SER A 39 -5.68 -10.62 9.55
N ALA A 40 -4.70 -10.34 10.41
CA ALA A 40 -4.68 -10.77 11.80
C ALA A 40 -4.07 -9.66 12.68
N VAL A 41 -4.58 -9.57 13.91
CA VAL A 41 -4.10 -8.62 14.93
C VAL A 41 -3.71 -9.40 16.18
N ALA A 42 -2.46 -9.25 16.60
CA ALA A 42 -1.90 -9.91 17.76
C ALA A 42 -1.59 -8.90 18.88
N ILE A 43 -1.69 -9.37 20.11
CA ILE A 43 -1.36 -8.61 21.32
C ILE A 43 -0.27 -9.37 22.07
N SER A 44 0.78 -8.64 22.45
CA SER A 44 1.92 -9.13 23.21
C SER A 44 2.04 -8.41 24.55
N GLY A 45 2.71 -9.04 25.52
CA GLY A 45 2.90 -8.49 26.86
C GLY A 45 1.66 -8.62 27.76
N GLU A 46 1.77 -8.03 28.95
CA GLU A 46 0.80 -8.14 30.04
C GLU A 46 0.61 -6.80 30.78
N GLY A 47 -0.56 -6.61 31.37
CA GLY A 47 -0.87 -5.42 32.18
C GLY A 47 -0.67 -4.11 31.40
N LEU A 48 0.15 -3.21 31.96
CA LEU A 48 0.48 -1.92 31.35
C LEU A 48 1.53 -2.02 30.22
N GLY A 49 2.17 -3.17 30.04
CA GLY A 49 3.13 -3.45 28.97
C GLY A 49 2.51 -4.15 27.76
N MET A 50 1.18 -4.08 27.59
CA MET A 50 0.50 -4.67 26.45
C MET A 50 0.72 -3.84 25.18
N GLU A 51 1.21 -4.50 24.15
CA GLU A 51 1.49 -3.93 22.83
C GLU A 51 0.71 -4.67 21.75
N ARG A 52 0.35 -3.97 20.68
CA ARG A 52 -0.46 -4.51 19.59
C ARG A 52 0.18 -4.21 18.24
N ASP A 53 0.20 -5.21 17.37
CA ASP A 53 0.48 -5.02 15.94
C ASP A 53 -0.35 -5.99 15.08
N TRP A 54 -0.25 -5.84 13.77
CA TRP A 54 -1.05 -6.55 12.79
C TRP A 54 -0.26 -6.87 11.52
N ALA A 55 -0.80 -7.83 10.77
CA ALA A 55 -0.39 -8.11 9.40
C ALA A 55 -1.65 -8.28 8.54
N ALA A 56 -1.57 -7.82 7.31
CA ALA A 56 -2.64 -7.99 6.34
C ALA A 56 -2.08 -8.02 4.93
N GLU A 57 -2.76 -8.76 4.06
CA GLU A 57 -2.41 -8.87 2.66
C GLU A 57 -3.67 -8.79 1.79
N SER A 58 -3.55 -8.15 0.63
CA SER A 58 -4.64 -8.06 -0.36
C SER A 58 -4.13 -8.44 -1.74
N ARG A 59 -4.88 -9.31 -2.44
CA ARG A 59 -4.53 -9.82 -3.78
C ARG A 59 -5.75 -9.95 -4.68
N VAL A 60 -5.52 -9.87 -5.99
CA VAL A 60 -6.56 -10.14 -6.99
C VAL A 60 -6.81 -11.64 -7.13
N TRP A 61 -5.72 -12.41 -7.23
CA TRP A 61 -5.75 -13.85 -7.42
C TRP A 61 -5.55 -14.59 -6.09
N GLN A 62 -6.26 -15.70 -5.91
CA GLN A 62 -6.15 -16.53 -4.70
C GLN A 62 -4.74 -17.10 -4.53
N VAL A 63 -4.11 -17.52 -5.62
CA VAL A 63 -2.79 -18.17 -5.60
C VAL A 63 -1.67 -17.24 -5.15
N ASP A 64 -1.86 -15.92 -5.30
CA ASP A 64 -0.87 -14.93 -4.88
C ASP A 64 -1.05 -14.52 -3.41
N LEU A 65 -2.13 -14.96 -2.77
CA LEU A 65 -2.43 -14.64 -1.38
C LEU A 65 -1.66 -15.59 -0.46
N PRO A 66 -0.87 -15.07 0.49
CA PRO A 66 -0.18 -15.89 1.47
C PRO A 66 -1.15 -16.75 2.29
N ALA A 67 -0.63 -17.84 2.86
CA ALA A 67 -1.40 -18.67 3.78
C ALA A 67 -1.82 -17.85 5.02
N ALA A 68 -2.97 -18.18 5.61
CA ALA A 68 -3.48 -17.44 6.77
C ALA A 68 -2.54 -17.59 7.98
N GLU A 69 -1.89 -18.74 8.10
CA GLU A 69 -0.89 -19.08 9.10
C GLU A 69 0.33 -18.14 9.02
N GLU A 70 0.76 -17.78 7.80
CA GLU A 70 1.87 -16.83 7.59
C GLU A 70 1.49 -15.43 8.08
N ILE A 71 0.27 -14.98 7.77
CA ILE A 71 -0.24 -13.67 8.23
C ILE A 71 -0.36 -13.64 9.76
N GLY A 72 -0.88 -14.70 10.38
CA GLY A 72 -0.97 -14.82 11.84
C GLY A 72 0.41 -14.84 12.51
N THR A 73 1.35 -15.60 11.94
CA THR A 73 2.75 -15.67 12.38
C THR A 73 3.41 -14.30 12.32
N LEU A 74 3.26 -13.58 11.21
CA LEU A 74 3.84 -12.25 11.04
C LEU A 74 3.23 -11.21 11.98
N ALA A 75 1.91 -11.24 12.19
CA ALA A 75 1.24 -10.38 13.17
C ALA A 75 1.78 -10.63 14.59
N GLY A 76 1.95 -11.90 14.97
CA GLY A 76 2.52 -12.29 16.26
C GLY A 76 3.98 -11.82 16.44
N GLN A 77 4.82 -12.02 15.42
CA GLN A 77 6.22 -11.56 15.44
C GLN A 77 6.31 -10.04 15.61
N ARG A 78 5.48 -9.29 14.87
CA ARG A 78 5.45 -7.83 14.95
C ARG A 78 4.97 -7.32 16.30
N ALA A 79 3.95 -7.94 16.88
CA ALA A 79 3.51 -7.61 18.23
C ALA A 79 4.64 -7.87 19.24
N ALA A 80 5.21 -9.07 19.24
CA ALA A 80 6.31 -9.44 20.15
C ALA A 80 7.53 -8.50 20.02
N ALA A 81 7.86 -8.03 18.82
CA ALA A 81 8.96 -7.08 18.60
C ALA A 81 8.75 -5.70 19.26
N ARG A 82 7.51 -5.35 19.65
CA ARG A 82 7.21 -4.10 20.35
C ARG A 82 7.38 -4.17 21.86
N ILE A 83 7.50 -5.37 22.43
CA ILE A 83 7.67 -5.55 23.88
C ILE A 83 8.89 -4.74 24.36
N GLY A 84 8.70 -3.93 25.39
CA GLY A 84 9.78 -3.12 25.97
C GLY A 84 10.15 -1.88 25.17
N SER A 85 9.27 -1.42 24.28
CA SER A 85 9.44 -0.13 23.58
C SER A 85 9.62 1.02 24.58
N ARG A 86 10.58 1.91 24.29
CA ARG A 86 10.91 3.08 25.13
C ARG A 86 10.90 4.35 24.31
N LYS A 87 10.57 5.47 24.96
CA LYS A 87 10.61 6.79 24.33
C LYS A 87 12.08 7.18 24.03
N PRO A 88 12.43 7.50 22.77
CA PRO A 88 13.76 8.03 22.46
C PRO A 88 13.94 9.45 23.02
N PRO A 89 15.19 9.90 23.26
CA PRO A 89 15.46 11.28 23.63
C PRO A 89 15.07 12.24 22.49
N THR A 90 14.73 13.49 22.84
CA THR A 90 14.42 14.53 21.85
C THR A 90 15.67 14.91 21.08
N GLY A 91 15.60 14.91 19.75
CA GLY A 91 16.72 15.28 18.88
C GLY A 91 16.41 15.01 17.41
N ALA A 92 17.37 15.35 16.54
CA ALA A 92 17.31 15.01 15.12
C ALA A 92 18.01 13.66 14.90
N PHE A 93 17.29 12.71 14.30
CA PHE A 93 17.78 11.37 14.01
C PHE A 93 17.45 11.00 12.56
N PRO A 94 18.28 10.17 11.90
CA PRO A 94 17.87 9.53 10.65
C PRO A 94 16.66 8.62 10.92
N VAL A 95 15.60 8.79 10.14
CA VAL A 95 14.36 8.02 10.24
C VAL A 95 14.27 7.05 9.07
N LEU A 96 14.14 5.76 9.36
CA LEU A 96 13.83 4.74 8.36
C LEU A 96 12.33 4.47 8.36
N TYR A 97 11.68 4.69 7.22
CA TYR A 97 10.28 4.33 7.04
C TYR A 97 10.16 2.88 6.62
N ASP A 98 9.40 2.11 7.40
CA ASP A 98 8.99 0.76 7.05
C ASP A 98 8.14 0.77 5.76
N GLU A 99 8.23 -0.28 4.97
CA GLU A 99 7.49 -0.43 3.70
C GLU A 99 5.98 -0.21 3.85
N ARG A 100 5.40 -0.54 5.02
CA ARG A 100 3.96 -0.38 5.31
C ARG A 100 3.52 1.08 5.33
N ILE A 101 4.43 1.99 5.70
CA ILE A 101 4.14 3.42 5.87
C ILE A 101 4.78 4.24 4.74
N ALA A 102 5.88 3.78 4.14
CA ALA A 102 6.57 4.50 3.06
C ALA A 102 5.63 4.93 1.92
N ASN A 103 4.63 4.10 1.58
CA ASN A 103 3.65 4.45 0.54
C ASN A 103 2.78 5.67 0.88
N SER A 104 2.57 6.02 2.17
CA SER A 104 1.79 7.20 2.54
C SER A 104 2.50 8.50 2.18
N LEU A 105 3.84 8.51 2.21
CA LEU A 105 4.65 9.66 1.79
C LEU A 105 4.41 9.96 0.30
N ILE A 106 4.40 8.92 -0.54
CA ILE A 106 4.07 9.05 -1.96
C ILE A 106 2.61 9.48 -2.13
N GLY A 107 1.69 8.97 -1.31
CA GLY A 107 0.29 9.42 -1.28
C GLY A 107 0.14 10.92 -1.03
N HIS A 108 0.93 11.50 -0.10
CA HIS A 108 0.93 12.94 0.14
C HIS A 108 1.46 13.75 -1.05
N LEU A 109 2.49 13.25 -1.74
CA LEU A 109 2.97 13.86 -2.97
C LEU A 109 1.88 13.85 -4.06
N LEU A 110 1.21 12.72 -4.27
CA LEU A 110 0.14 12.58 -5.27
C LEU A 110 -1.06 13.48 -4.95
N ALA A 111 -1.40 13.63 -3.66
CA ALA A 111 -2.43 14.56 -3.23
C ALA A 111 -2.06 16.02 -3.55
N ALA A 112 -0.78 16.39 -3.42
CA ALA A 112 -0.31 17.73 -3.69
C ALA A 112 -0.28 18.05 -5.21
N VAL A 113 0.05 17.09 -6.08
CA VAL A 113 -0.01 17.31 -7.55
C VAL A 113 -1.42 17.13 -8.15
N ASN A 114 -2.43 16.89 -7.32
CA ASN A 114 -3.80 16.68 -7.80
C ASN A 114 -4.36 17.95 -8.47
N GLY A 115 -4.85 17.82 -9.71
CA GLY A 115 -5.36 18.95 -10.50
C GLY A 115 -6.50 19.72 -9.82
N SER A 116 -7.40 19.04 -9.10
CA SER A 116 -8.47 19.72 -8.36
C SER A 116 -7.96 20.45 -7.12
N ALA A 117 -6.87 20.01 -6.50
CA ALA A 117 -6.23 20.73 -5.39
C ALA A 117 -5.48 21.96 -5.91
N ILE A 118 -4.78 21.84 -7.05
CA ILE A 118 -4.08 22.95 -7.72
C ILE A 118 -5.08 24.01 -8.18
N ALA A 119 -6.16 23.62 -8.88
CA ALA A 119 -7.17 24.54 -9.38
C ALA A 119 -7.89 25.30 -8.25
N ARG A 120 -8.06 24.67 -7.08
CA ARG A 120 -8.63 25.30 -5.88
C ARG A 120 -7.61 26.09 -5.05
N GLY A 121 -6.33 26.10 -5.43
CA GLY A 121 -5.27 26.78 -4.69
C GLY A 121 -4.94 26.17 -3.33
N SER A 122 -5.35 24.92 -3.08
CA SER A 122 -5.21 24.25 -1.78
C SER A 122 -4.00 23.32 -1.69
N SER A 123 -3.02 23.49 -2.59
CA SER A 123 -1.82 22.64 -2.67
C SER A 123 -0.56 23.47 -2.55
N TRP A 124 0.41 22.94 -1.79
CA TRP A 124 1.75 23.51 -1.68
C TRP A 124 2.60 23.32 -2.95
N LEU A 125 2.17 22.47 -3.89
CA LEU A 125 2.84 22.25 -5.20
C LEU A 125 2.22 23.04 -6.36
N ARG A 126 1.30 23.97 -6.08
CA ARG A 126 0.57 24.73 -7.10
C ARG A 126 1.47 25.38 -8.15
N ASP A 127 2.57 25.99 -7.72
CA ASP A 127 3.47 26.79 -8.56
C ASP A 127 4.84 26.11 -8.78
N ALA A 128 4.90 24.78 -8.60
CA ALA A 128 6.14 24.00 -8.62
C ALA A 128 6.34 23.14 -9.89
N LEU A 129 5.55 23.37 -10.94
CA LEU A 129 5.77 22.74 -12.24
C LEU A 129 7.14 23.15 -12.79
N GLY A 130 7.90 22.23 -13.37
CA GLY A 130 9.29 22.42 -13.77
C GLY A 130 10.32 22.24 -12.66
N THR A 131 9.89 22.18 -11.39
CA THR A 131 10.81 22.25 -10.24
C THR A 131 11.15 20.87 -9.70
N GLN A 132 12.41 20.69 -9.28
CA GLN A 132 12.84 19.46 -8.62
C GLN A 132 12.30 19.40 -7.18
N VAL A 133 11.33 18.51 -6.95
CA VAL A 133 10.69 18.32 -5.62
C VAL A 133 11.11 17.01 -4.92
N LEU A 134 11.80 16.13 -5.65
CA LEU A 134 12.35 14.87 -5.14
C LEU A 134 13.88 14.85 -5.28
N PRO A 135 14.60 14.05 -4.46
CA PRO A 135 16.04 13.84 -4.65
C PRO A 135 16.35 13.36 -6.07
N ALA A 136 17.49 13.76 -6.63
CA ALA A 136 17.84 13.50 -8.04
C ALA A 136 17.87 12.00 -8.40
N GLY A 137 18.13 11.13 -7.43
CA GLY A 137 18.14 9.67 -7.60
C GLY A 137 16.77 9.00 -7.51
N LEU A 138 15.70 9.73 -7.24
CA LEU A 138 14.37 9.18 -7.01
C LEU A 138 13.38 9.62 -8.09
N SER A 139 12.63 8.67 -8.65
CA SER A 139 11.60 8.93 -9.65
C SER A 139 10.33 8.16 -9.35
N VAL A 140 9.17 8.80 -9.50
CA VAL A 140 7.85 8.16 -9.42
C VAL A 140 7.33 7.94 -10.83
N ARG A 141 6.84 6.73 -11.11
CA ARG A 141 6.29 6.36 -12.41
C ARG A 141 4.98 5.61 -12.22
N GLU A 142 3.99 5.94 -13.02
CA GLU A 142 2.72 5.23 -13.07
C GLU A 142 2.76 4.15 -14.17
N ASP A 143 2.32 2.93 -13.82
CA ASP A 143 2.11 1.85 -14.78
C ASP A 143 0.66 1.32 -14.64
N PRO A 144 -0.29 1.82 -15.45
CA PRO A 144 -1.69 1.43 -15.35
C PRO A 144 -1.97 0.01 -15.86
N ALA A 145 -1.07 -0.57 -16.66
CA ALA A 145 -1.20 -1.92 -17.23
C ALA A 145 -0.45 -3.00 -16.43
N GLY A 146 0.22 -2.62 -15.35
CA GLY A 146 1.02 -3.52 -14.52
C GLY A 146 0.25 -4.70 -13.93
N CYS A 147 0.96 -5.80 -13.69
CA CYS A 147 0.39 -7.04 -13.17
C CYS A 147 -0.38 -6.82 -11.85
N GLY A 148 -1.67 -7.16 -11.83
CA GLY A 148 -2.57 -6.95 -10.67
C GLY A 148 -3.51 -5.75 -10.81
N SER A 149 -3.35 -4.93 -11.86
CA SER A 149 -4.33 -3.93 -12.25
C SER A 149 -5.62 -4.60 -12.78
N ALA A 150 -6.72 -3.85 -12.77
CA ALA A 150 -7.99 -4.33 -13.31
C ALA A 150 -7.93 -4.65 -14.83
N ALA A 151 -6.93 -4.11 -15.52
CA ALA A 151 -6.69 -4.29 -16.95
C ALA A 151 -5.62 -5.35 -17.28
N ALA A 152 -4.93 -5.90 -16.27
CA ALA A 152 -3.81 -6.81 -16.50
C ALA A 152 -4.27 -8.24 -16.82
N ALA A 153 -3.83 -8.77 -17.97
CA ALA A 153 -3.97 -10.18 -18.30
C ALA A 153 -3.10 -11.04 -17.36
N ARG A 154 -3.53 -12.29 -17.08
CA ARG A 154 -2.75 -13.26 -16.29
C ARG A 154 -1.36 -13.42 -16.91
N SER A 155 -0.35 -12.87 -16.27
CA SER A 155 1.05 -13.14 -16.57
C SER A 155 1.65 -13.83 -15.35
N THR A 156 2.48 -14.84 -15.57
CA THR A 156 3.17 -15.56 -14.47
C THR A 156 4.01 -14.58 -13.63
N PRO A 157 4.30 -14.89 -12.35
CA PRO A 157 5.13 -14.02 -11.50
C PRO A 157 6.51 -13.68 -12.14
N LYS A 158 7.08 -14.62 -12.91
CA LYS A 158 8.32 -14.39 -13.69
C LYS A 158 8.12 -13.47 -14.91
N ALA A 159 6.93 -13.44 -15.51
CA ALA A 159 6.61 -12.59 -16.66
C ALA A 159 6.33 -11.13 -16.24
N CYS A 160 5.75 -10.91 -15.06
CA CYS A 160 5.56 -9.57 -14.50
C CYS A 160 6.90 -8.80 -14.33
N ARG A 161 7.98 -9.49 -13.98
CA ARG A 161 9.32 -8.89 -13.80
C ARG A 161 9.94 -8.34 -15.10
N ARG A 162 9.31 -8.57 -16.27
CA ARG A 162 9.83 -8.22 -17.61
C ARG A 162 9.00 -7.19 -18.39
N SER A 163 7.85 -6.72 -17.89
CA SER A 163 7.13 -5.64 -18.58
C SER A 163 7.89 -4.33 -18.40
N ARG A 164 8.62 -3.93 -19.45
CA ARG A 164 9.27 -2.63 -19.52
C ARG A 164 8.20 -1.55 -19.38
N ALA A 165 8.22 -0.84 -18.26
CA ALA A 165 7.50 0.42 -18.15
C ALA A 165 7.96 1.33 -19.29
N THR A 166 7.05 1.71 -20.18
CA THR A 166 7.27 2.80 -21.13
C THR A 166 7.66 4.02 -20.32
N SER A 167 8.90 4.48 -20.46
CA SER A 167 9.46 5.52 -19.60
C SER A 167 8.80 6.86 -19.93
N TRP A 168 7.81 7.24 -19.15
CA TRP A 168 7.43 8.64 -19.01
C TRP A 168 8.30 9.20 -17.89
N ARG A 169 9.33 9.96 -18.25
CA ARG A 169 9.99 10.86 -17.29
C ARG A 169 8.95 11.91 -16.96
N MET A 170 8.33 11.79 -15.80
CA MET A 170 7.68 12.92 -15.16
C MET A 170 8.82 13.83 -14.67
N VAL A 171 9.31 14.67 -15.59
CA VAL A 171 9.85 15.95 -15.19
C VAL A 171 8.59 16.73 -14.84
N CYS A 172 8.35 16.99 -13.55
CA CYS A 172 7.37 17.99 -13.16
C CYS A 172 7.63 19.26 -13.96
#